data_AF-A0A3S0I9I6-F1
#
_entry.id   AF-A0A3S0I9I6-F1
#
_cell.length_a   1.000
_cell.length_b   1.000
_cell.length_c   1.000
_cell.angle_alpha   90.00
_cell.angle_beta   90.00
_cell.angle_gamma   90.00
#
_symmetry.space_group_name_H-M   'P 1'
#
loop_
_entity.id
_entity.type
_entity.pdbx_description
1 polymer ?
#
loop_
_entity_poly.entity_id
_entity_poly.type
_entity_poly.pdbx_seq_one_letter_code
_entity_poly.pdbx_strand_id
1 'polypeptide(L)'
;MTYLNQFDLSLWVMCDSYYHQHQTLCLQLQDEHQVNVNLLLLSLWLDKQGYLLNPTDWSQMKEEVHHWEERVLLPYRKLRKLSKNSLIEGEYQQMLEVELMLERKSQALILHKLRQLPHEGQSSNLSVFLDLYRLNADEYQHLAA
;
A
#
# COMPACT_ATOMS: atom_id res chain seq x y z
N MET A 1 22.08 0.20 17.01
CA MET A 1 21.49 -1.14 16.93
C MET A 1 20.77 -1.24 15.60
N THR A 2 21.26 -2.06 14.69
CA THR A 2 20.68 -2.22 13.35
C THR A 2 19.50 -3.18 13.49
N TYR A 3 18.29 -2.66 13.70
CA TYR A 3 17.08 -3.48 13.65
C TYR A 3 16.88 -3.90 12.20
N LEU A 4 17.27 -5.12 11.84
CA LEU A 4 16.89 -5.74 10.57
C LEU A 4 15.71 -6.65 10.87
N ASN A 5 14.49 -6.12 10.76
CA ASN A 5 13.28 -6.92 10.91
C ASN A 5 13.22 -8.03 9.85
N GLN A 6 12.70 -9.20 10.20
CA GLN A 6 12.57 -10.37 9.31
C GLN A 6 11.36 -10.28 8.37
N PHE A 7 11.01 -9.08 7.88
CA PHE A 7 9.93 -8.94 6.89
C PHE A 7 10.42 -9.41 5.53
N ASP A 8 9.75 -10.40 4.95
CA ASP A 8 10.08 -10.98 3.65
C ASP A 8 8.90 -10.88 2.67
N LEU A 9 9.06 -11.51 1.50
CA LEU A 9 8.05 -11.50 0.45
C LEU A 9 6.73 -12.18 0.87
N SER A 10 6.73 -13.02 1.92
CA SER A 10 5.52 -13.71 2.39
C SER A 10 4.48 -12.77 3.00
N LEU A 11 4.91 -11.58 3.48
CA LEU A 11 4.01 -10.51 3.89
C LEU A 11 3.00 -10.17 2.79
N TRP A 12 3.46 -10.05 1.55
CA TRP A 12 2.59 -9.65 0.44
C TRP A 12 1.61 -10.75 0.04
N VAL A 13 1.97 -12.02 0.23
CA VAL A 13 1.04 -13.16 0.04
C VAL A 13 -0.14 -13.05 1.03
N MET A 14 0.13 -12.64 2.26
CA MET A 14 -0.92 -12.40 3.25
C MET A 14 -1.76 -11.16 2.91
N CYS A 15 -1.11 -10.07 2.51
CA CYS A 15 -1.80 -8.86 2.04
C CYS A 15 -2.70 -9.13 0.83
N ASP A 16 -2.27 -9.99 -0.11
CA ASP A 16 -3.05 -10.38 -1.28
C ASP A 16 -4.35 -11.07 -0.86
N SER A 17 -4.29 -12.00 0.11
CA SER A 17 -5.49 -12.69 0.59
C SER A 17 -6.53 -11.70 1.16
N TYR A 18 -6.06 -10.70 1.91
CA TYR A 18 -6.92 -9.66 2.46
C TYR A 18 -7.48 -8.74 1.36
N TYR A 19 -6.64 -8.34 0.40
CA TYR A 19 -7.07 -7.54 -0.74
C TYR A 19 -8.20 -8.22 -1.51
N HIS A 20 -8.13 -9.52 -1.77
CA HIS A 20 -9.19 -10.23 -2.50
C HIS A 20 -10.52 -10.23 -1.75
N GLN A 21 -10.50 -10.29 -0.42
CA GLN A 21 -11.70 -10.23 0.41
C GLN A 21 -12.31 -8.82 0.48
N HIS A 22 -11.48 -7.77 0.42
CA HIS A 22 -11.89 -6.37 0.59
C HIS A 22 -11.70 -5.52 -0.68
N GLN A 23 -11.63 -6.17 -1.85
CA GLN A 23 -11.20 -5.57 -3.10
C GLN A 23 -11.99 -4.30 -3.45
N THR A 24 -13.32 -4.37 -3.36
CA THR A 24 -14.21 -3.24 -3.68
C THR A 24 -13.89 -2.02 -2.84
N LEU A 25 -13.69 -2.20 -1.53
CA LEU A 25 -13.39 -1.10 -0.62
C LEU A 25 -11.98 -0.53 -0.84
N CYS A 26 -10.98 -1.39 -1.08
CA CYS A 26 -9.64 -0.94 -1.44
C CYS A 26 -9.64 -0.10 -2.72
N LEU A 27 -10.41 -0.52 -3.74
CA LEU A 27 -10.55 0.22 -4.99
C LEU A 27 -11.28 1.54 -4.79
N GLN A 28 -12.35 1.58 -3.98
CA GLN A 28 -13.05 2.82 -3.63
C GLN A 28 -12.12 3.82 -2.93
N LEU A 29 -11.40 3.39 -1.90
CA LEU A 29 -10.43 4.23 -1.18
C LEU A 29 -9.32 4.74 -2.12
N GLN A 30 -8.86 3.90 -3.04
CA GLN A 30 -7.87 4.27 -4.04
C GLN A 30 -8.41 5.31 -5.02
N ASP A 31 -9.60 5.13 -5.58
CA ASP A 31 -10.14 6.03 -6.60
C ASP A 31 -10.67 7.34 -6.00
N GLU A 32 -11.29 7.32 -4.82
CA GLU A 32 -11.90 8.51 -4.19
C GLU A 32 -10.89 9.33 -3.38
N HIS A 33 -9.96 8.67 -2.68
CA HIS A 33 -9.05 9.31 -1.73
C HIS A 33 -7.57 9.19 -2.11
N GLN A 34 -7.27 8.56 -3.25
CA GLN A 34 -5.89 8.29 -3.69
C GLN A 34 -5.08 7.51 -2.63
N VAL A 35 -5.77 6.68 -1.86
CA VAL A 35 -5.14 5.82 -0.85
C VAL A 35 -4.20 4.84 -1.55
N ASN A 36 -2.98 4.73 -1.02
CA ASN A 36 -2.07 3.69 -1.45
C ASN A 36 -2.49 2.35 -0.81
N VAL A 37 -3.03 1.46 -1.64
CA VAL A 37 -3.55 0.16 -1.19
C VAL A 37 -2.45 -0.69 -0.55
N ASN A 38 -1.22 -0.68 -1.06
CA ASN A 38 -0.13 -1.45 -0.46
C ASN A 38 0.20 -0.96 0.97
N LEU A 39 0.15 0.35 1.21
CA LEU A 39 0.36 0.92 2.54
C LEU A 39 -0.83 0.67 3.49
N LEU A 40 -2.06 0.68 2.97
CA LEU A 40 -3.25 0.27 3.73
C LEU A 40 -3.15 -1.20 4.17
N LEU A 41 -2.81 -2.10 3.25
CA LEU A 41 -2.64 -3.52 3.56
C LEU A 41 -1.50 -3.74 4.56
N LEU A 42 -0.41 -2.97 4.43
CA LEU A 42 0.70 -3.01 5.37
C LEU A 42 0.27 -2.58 6.78
N SER A 43 -0.52 -1.50 6.93
CA SER A 43 -0.93 -1.01 8.25
C SER A 43 -1.76 -2.06 9.00
N LEU A 44 -2.69 -2.70 8.30
CA LEU A 44 -3.49 -3.81 8.81
C LEU A 44 -2.63 -5.00 9.21
N TRP A 45 -1.67 -5.37 8.37
CA TRP A 45 -0.79 -6.50 8.65
C TRP A 45 0.09 -6.24 9.88
N LEU A 46 0.68 -5.05 9.98
CA LEU A 46 1.53 -4.65 11.11
C LEU A 46 0.78 -4.63 12.44
N ASP A 47 -0.47 -4.18 12.44
CA ASP A 47 -1.35 -4.25 13.62
C ASP A 47 -1.58 -5.69 14.09
N LYS A 48 -1.81 -6.62 13.16
CA LYS A 48 -1.96 -8.06 13.48
C LYS A 48 -0.69 -8.67 14.08
N GLN A 49 0.49 -8.14 13.73
CA GLN A 49 1.77 -8.58 14.30
C GLN A 49 2.13 -7.87 15.62
N GLY A 50 1.35 -6.87 16.05
CA GLY A 50 1.72 -5.99 17.16
C GLY A 50 2.96 -5.14 16.89
N TYR A 51 3.35 -4.98 15.62
CA TYR A 51 4.51 -4.17 15.22
C TYR A 51 4.04 -2.74 14.96
N LEU A 52 4.05 -1.91 16.00
CA LEU A 52 3.52 -0.55 15.91
C LEU A 52 4.62 0.43 15.48
N LEU A 53 4.37 1.16 14.40
CA LEU A 53 5.24 2.23 13.92
C LEU A 53 4.82 3.59 14.50
N ASN A 54 5.77 4.51 14.63
CA ASN A 54 5.44 5.88 15.01
C ASN A 54 4.82 6.66 13.84
N PRO A 55 4.00 7.69 14.10
CA PRO A 55 3.39 8.51 13.04
C PRO A 55 4.39 9.16 12.09
N THR A 56 5.57 9.54 12.60
CA THR A 56 6.66 10.09 11.78
C THR A 56 7.20 9.06 10.79
N ASP A 57 7.34 7.80 11.21
CA ASP A 57 7.84 6.72 10.36
C ASP A 57 6.84 6.41 9.24
N TRP A 58 5.53 6.38 9.56
CA TRP A 58 4.46 6.26 8.57
C TRP A 58 4.45 7.42 7.58
N SER A 59 4.67 8.65 8.06
CA SER A 59 4.71 9.84 7.21
C SER A 59 5.88 9.77 6.21
N GLN A 60 7.07 9.41 6.70
CA GLN A 60 8.25 9.24 5.85
C GLN A 60 8.09 8.09 4.85
N MET A 61 7.53 6.95 5.28
CA MET A 61 7.26 5.82 4.40
C MET A 61 6.27 6.19 3.30
N LYS A 62 5.18 6.89 3.65
CA LYS A 62 4.18 7.37 2.70
C LYS A 62 4.80 8.31 1.68
N GLU A 63 5.60 9.29 2.10
CA GLU A 63 6.25 10.26 1.21
C GLU A 63 7.21 9.58 0.22
N GLU A 64 8.05 8.66 0.70
CA GLU A 64 9.02 7.94 -0.13
C GLU A 64 8.35 7.06 -1.19
N VAL A 65 7.29 6.34 -0.80
CA VAL A 65 6.48 5.53 -1.73
C VAL A 65 5.76 6.42 -2.73
N HIS A 66 5.14 7.50 -2.26
CA HIS A 66 4.42 8.44 -3.10
C HIS A 66 5.32 9.06 -4.18
N HIS A 67 6.56 9.45 -3.83
CA HIS A 67 7.51 9.97 -4.82
C HIS A 67 7.84 8.97 -5.93
N TRP A 68 7.95 7.68 -5.62
CA TRP A 68 8.12 6.65 -6.63
C TRP A 68 6.84 6.48 -7.47
N GLU A 69 5.68 6.48 -6.84
CA GLU A 69 4.39 6.34 -7.51
C GLU A 69 4.11 7.48 -8.50
N GLU A 70 4.30 8.73 -8.07
CA GLU A 70 4.12 9.92 -8.91
C GLU A 70 5.03 9.92 -10.15
N ARG A 71 6.25 9.41 -10.01
CA ARG A 71 7.23 9.38 -11.12
C ARG A 71 6.94 8.27 -12.13
N VAL A 72 6.39 7.15 -11.68
CA VAL A 72 6.33 5.92 -12.49
C VAL A 72 4.94 5.29 -12.52
N LEU A 73 4.40 4.90 -11.37
CA LEU A 73 3.17 4.10 -11.31
C LEU A 73 1.91 4.89 -11.68
N LEU A 74 1.71 6.09 -11.14
CA LEU A 74 0.53 6.91 -11.42
C LEU A 74 0.48 7.38 -12.88
N PRO A 75 1.57 7.85 -13.51
CA PRO A 75 1.60 8.12 -14.94
C PRO A 75 1.24 6.89 -15.77
N TYR A 76 1.76 5.71 -15.40
CA TYR A 76 1.48 4.46 -16.09
C TYR A 76 0.02 4.04 -15.96
N ARG A 77 -0.56 4.12 -14.76
CA ARG A 77 -1.99 3.86 -14.51
C ARG A 77 -2.87 4.79 -15.35
N LYS A 78 -2.51 6.07 -15.43
CA LYS A 78 -3.22 7.03 -16.28
C LYS A 78 -3.15 6.63 -17.75
N LEU A 79 -1.97 6.25 -18.24
CA LEU A 79 -1.80 5.75 -19.60
C LEU A 79 -2.69 4.53 -19.86
N ARG A 80 -2.66 3.51 -18.98
CA ARG A 80 -3.52 2.33 -19.11
C ARG A 80 -5.00 2.68 -19.13
N LYS A 81 -5.47 3.55 -18.21
CA LYS A 81 -6.88 3.97 -18.16
C LYS A 81 -7.30 4.65 -19.48
N LEU A 82 -6.44 5.50 -20.06
CA LEU A 82 -6.70 6.15 -21.36
C LEU A 82 -6.69 5.16 -22.53
N SER A 83 -5.84 4.14 -22.48
CA SER A 83 -5.69 3.15 -23.55
C SER A 83 -6.77 2.05 -23.55
N LYS A 84 -7.61 1.96 -22.51
CA LYS A 84 -8.59 0.88 -22.32
C LYS A 84 -9.52 0.65 -23.52
N ASN A 85 -9.97 1.74 -24.16
CA ASN A 85 -10.93 1.66 -25.27
C ASN A 85 -10.25 1.63 -26.65
N SER A 86 -8.93 1.82 -26.72
CA SER A 86 -8.18 1.90 -27.98
C SER A 86 -7.32 0.67 -28.27
N LEU A 87 -7.15 -0.22 -27.29
CA LEU A 87 -6.32 -1.43 -27.41
C LEU A 87 -7.18 -2.67 -27.56
N ILE A 88 -6.64 -3.66 -28.27
CA ILE A 88 -7.22 -5.01 -28.24
C ILE A 88 -6.90 -5.69 -26.89
N GLU A 89 -7.68 -6.69 -26.51
CA GLU A 89 -7.60 -7.34 -25.20
C GLU A 89 -6.18 -7.81 -24.83
N GLY A 90 -5.44 -8.39 -25.78
CA GLY A 90 -4.07 -8.85 -25.54
C GLY A 90 -3.09 -7.74 -25.20
N GLU A 91 -3.21 -6.58 -25.85
CA GLU A 91 -2.36 -5.41 -25.57
C GLU A 91 -2.72 -4.78 -24.21
N TYR A 92 -4.01 -4.72 -23.89
CA TYR A 92 -4.46 -4.24 -22.59
C TYR A 92 -3.98 -5.15 -21.45
N GLN A 93 -3.98 -6.46 -21.68
CA GLN A 93 -3.45 -7.44 -20.72
C GLN A 93 -1.96 -7.24 -20.47
N GLN A 94 -1.16 -6.98 -21.50
CA GLN A 94 0.25 -6.63 -21.33
C GLN A 94 0.44 -5.37 -20.48
N MET A 95 -0.46 -4.38 -20.60
CA MET A 95 -0.40 -3.21 -19.73
C MET A 95 -0.67 -3.54 -18.26
N LEU A 96 -1.62 -4.44 -17.99
CA LEU A 96 -1.89 -4.90 -16.64
C LEU A 96 -0.67 -5.63 -16.04
N GLU A 97 0.05 -6.43 -16.82
CA GLU A 97 1.27 -7.11 -16.37
C GLU A 97 2.39 -6.13 -16.01
N VAL A 98 2.56 -5.06 -16.79
CA VAL A 98 3.53 -4.00 -16.47
C VAL A 98 3.11 -3.24 -15.21
N GLU A 99 1.82 -2.93 -15.04
CA GLU A 99 1.33 -2.32 -13.80
C GLU A 99 1.65 -3.20 -12.58
N LEU A 100 1.36 -4.51 -12.65
CA LEU A 100 1.68 -5.46 -11.58
C LEU A 100 3.19 -5.51 -11.27
N MET A 101 4.04 -5.47 -12.31
CA MET A 101 5.49 -5.39 -12.12
C MET A 101 5.89 -4.11 -11.39
N LEU A 102 5.29 -2.97 -11.74
CA LEU A 102 5.55 -1.70 -11.06
C LEU A 102 5.08 -1.77 -9.60
N GLU A 103 3.87 -2.25 -9.32
CA GLU A 103 3.36 -2.43 -7.95
C GLU A 103 4.31 -3.28 -7.09
N ARG A 104 4.87 -4.37 -7.64
CA ARG A 104 5.89 -5.18 -6.94
C ARG A 104 7.16 -4.41 -6.61
N LYS A 105 7.58 -3.45 -7.45
CA LYS A 105 8.70 -2.55 -7.11
C LYS A 105 8.35 -1.60 -5.97
N SER A 106 7.11 -1.11 -5.95
CA SER A 106 6.55 -0.34 -4.83
C SER A 106 6.61 -1.13 -3.52
N GLN A 107 6.14 -2.37 -3.54
CA GLN A 107 6.19 -3.31 -2.43
C GLN A 107 7.63 -3.59 -1.94
N ALA A 108 8.59 -3.70 -2.86
CA ALA A 108 10.00 -3.86 -2.51
C ALA A 108 10.59 -2.62 -1.82
N LEU A 109 10.21 -1.41 -2.26
CA LEU A 109 10.59 -0.15 -1.63
C LEU A 109 10.01 -0.04 -0.22
N ILE A 110 8.73 -0.39 -0.05
CA ILE A 110 8.07 -0.47 1.26
C ILE A 110 8.82 -1.42 2.19
N LEU A 111 9.12 -2.64 1.74
CA LEU A 111 9.85 -3.63 2.55
C LEU A 111 11.26 -3.15 2.92
N HIS A 112 11.97 -2.53 1.98
CA HIS A 112 13.30 -1.99 2.23
C HIS A 112 13.27 -0.93 3.35
N LYS A 113 12.29 -0.03 3.31
CA LYS A 113 12.10 1.01 4.32
C LYS A 113 11.68 0.42 5.66
N LEU A 114 10.67 -0.44 5.66
CA LEU A 114 10.12 -1.08 6.86
C LEU A 114 11.19 -1.84 7.67
N ARG A 115 12.15 -2.48 6.99
CA ARG A 115 13.27 -3.17 7.64
C ARG A 115 14.21 -2.25 8.41
N GLN A 116 14.13 -0.94 8.24
CA GLN A 116 15.00 0.05 8.88
C GLN A 116 14.30 0.82 10.01
N LEU A 117 12.98 0.65 10.14
CA LEU A 117 12.18 1.42 11.09
C LEU A 117 12.10 0.71 12.46
N PRO A 118 12.19 1.45 13.57
CA PRO A 118 11.93 0.91 14.90
C PRO A 118 10.43 0.61 15.11
N HIS A 119 10.10 -0.29 16.04
CA HIS A 119 8.72 -0.57 16.49
C HIS A 119 8.42 0.12 17.81
N GLU A 120 8.59 1.44 17.85
CA GLU A 120 8.38 2.24 19.06
C GLU A 120 7.02 2.94 19.08
N GLY A 121 6.10 2.52 18.19
CA GLY A 121 4.73 3.02 18.13
C GLY A 121 3.89 2.68 19.35
N GLN A 122 2.91 3.54 19.64
CA GLN A 122 1.99 3.38 20.79
C GLN A 122 0.53 3.22 20.37
N SER A 123 0.23 3.37 19.08
CA SER A 123 -1.12 3.38 18.53
C SER A 123 -1.22 2.41 17.36
N SER A 124 -2.45 2.05 16.98
CA SER A 124 -2.72 1.27 15.77
C SER A 124 -2.11 1.94 14.54
N ASN A 125 -1.42 1.13 13.72
CA ASN A 125 -0.91 1.54 12.43
C ASN A 125 -2.05 1.94 11.50
N LEU A 126 -3.19 1.24 11.52
CA LEU A 126 -4.36 1.60 10.72
C LEU A 126 -4.85 3.00 11.07
N SER A 127 -5.02 3.34 12.35
CA SER A 127 -5.49 4.67 12.74
C SER A 127 -4.51 5.76 12.30
N VAL A 128 -3.21 5.55 12.56
CA VAL A 128 -2.16 6.47 12.12
C VAL A 128 -2.16 6.65 10.61
N PHE A 129 -2.33 5.56 9.85
CA PHE A 129 -2.39 5.58 8.39
C PHE A 129 -3.60 6.35 7.87
N LEU A 130 -4.80 6.09 8.41
CA LEU A 130 -6.04 6.78 7.99
C LEU A 130 -5.97 8.28 8.28
N ASP A 131 -5.39 8.67 9.40
CA ASP A 131 -5.14 10.08 9.75
C ASP A 131 -4.26 10.79 8.70
N LEU A 132 -3.26 10.10 8.13
CA LEU A 132 -2.42 10.64 7.06
C LEU A 132 -3.19 10.91 5.76
N TYR A 133 -4.35 10.29 5.57
CA TYR A 133 -5.26 10.53 4.45
C TYR A 133 -6.47 11.38 4.85
N ARG A 134 -6.51 11.88 6.10
CA ARG A 134 -7.64 12.62 6.68
C ARG A 134 -8.95 11.83 6.64
N LEU A 135 -8.86 10.51 6.80
CA LEU A 135 -9.99 9.60 6.87
C LEU A 135 -10.33 9.32 8.33
N ASN A 136 -11.63 9.21 8.64
CA ASN A 136 -12.07 8.91 10.00
C ASN A 136 -11.85 7.43 10.32
N ALA A 137 -10.98 7.14 11.30
CA ALA A 137 -10.68 5.77 11.70
C ALA A 137 -11.94 4.97 12.09
N ASP A 138 -12.93 5.61 12.72
CA ASP A 138 -14.17 4.97 13.18
C ASP A 138 -15.00 4.37 12.03
N GLU A 139 -14.97 5.00 10.85
CA GLU A 139 -15.69 4.51 9.67
C GLU A 139 -15.07 3.22 9.11
N TYR A 140 -13.77 3.02 9.36
CA TYR A 140 -12.98 1.94 8.78
C TYR A 140 -12.46 0.94 9.82
N GLN A 141 -12.91 1.00 11.08
CA GLN A 141 -12.51 0.04 12.13
C GLN A 141 -12.82 -1.42 11.76
N HIS A 142 -13.85 -1.64 10.94
CA HIS A 142 -14.22 -2.96 10.44
C HIS A 142 -13.14 -3.60 9.54
N LEU A 143 -12.16 -2.83 9.04
CA LEU A 143 -10.98 -3.36 8.34
C LEU A 143 -10.00 -4.06 9.30
N ALA A 144 -9.99 -3.70 10.58
CA ALA A 144 -9.09 -4.30 11.56
C ALA A 144 -9.63 -5.62 12.15
N ALA A 145 -10.89 -5.96 11.88
CA ALA A 145 -11.56 -7.17 12.36
C ALA A 145 -11.13 -8.43 11.58
#